data_AF-A0A8T4NGJ2-F1
#
_entry.id   AF-A0A8T4NGJ2-F1
#
_cell.length_a   1.000
_cell.length_b   1.000
_cell.length_c   1.000
_cell.angle_alpha   90.00
_cell.angle_beta   90.00
_cell.angle_gamma   90.00
#
_symmetry.space_group_name_H-M   'P 1'
#
loop_
_entity.id
_entity.type
_entity.pdbx_description
1 polymer ?
#
loop_
_entity_poly.entity_id
_entity_poly.type
_entity_poly.pdbx_seq_one_letter_code
_entity_poly.pdbx_strand_id
1 'polypeptide(L)'
;MLQENRFIQDKRAMDLLGGEIILWFFRFFLLIVIIAGIALIAYAFYSKNVDTGEIETSIISGKIANCIVKDSILQDISSLSLENCGLNINLEESYINITSQGKSNSVGNSNFEVLCNLKGIRMQYKPACLRQRYYVLNQANEGAYVDLLVATIKGIR
;
A
#
# COMPACT_ATOMS: atom_id res chain seq x y z
N MET A 1 23.39 66.70 -37.66
CA MET A 1 24.01 66.13 -36.45
C MET A 1 23.01 65.69 -35.37
N LEU A 2 21.87 66.36 -35.15
CA LEU A 2 20.90 65.96 -34.11
C LEU A 2 19.98 64.76 -34.45
N GLN A 3 19.86 64.37 -35.74
CA GLN A 3 19.04 63.21 -36.14
C GLN A 3 19.75 61.86 -36.00
N GLU A 4 21.08 61.83 -36.11
CA GLU A 4 21.87 60.60 -36.09
C GLU A 4 21.93 59.98 -34.68
N ASN A 5 21.94 60.82 -33.64
CA ASN A 5 21.92 60.37 -32.25
C ASN A 5 20.60 59.70 -31.84
N ARG A 6 19.47 60.05 -32.47
CA ARG A 6 18.17 59.42 -32.16
C ARG A 6 18.08 58.00 -32.72
N PHE A 7 18.68 57.74 -33.88
CA PHE A 7 18.64 56.43 -34.52
C PHE A 7 19.48 55.37 -33.78
N ILE A 8 20.57 55.79 -33.13
CA ILE A 8 21.42 54.92 -32.32
C ILE A 8 20.74 54.54 -30.98
N GLN A 9 19.89 55.43 -30.44
CA GLN A 9 19.18 55.18 -29.18
C GLN A 9 18.04 54.17 -29.35
N ASP A 10 17.36 54.19 -30.49
CA ASP A 10 16.23 53.30 -30.79
C ASP A 10 16.66 51.83 -31.00
N LYS A 11 17.83 51.61 -31.64
CA LYS A 11 18.38 50.25 -31.81
C LYS A 11 18.76 49.60 -30.48
N ARG A 12 19.30 50.36 -29.53
CA ARG A 12 19.66 49.83 -28.20
C ARG A 12 18.43 49.47 -27.35
N ALA A 13 17.30 50.15 -27.57
CA ALA A 13 16.06 49.82 -26.88
C ALA A 13 15.46 48.50 -27.42
N MET A 14 15.51 48.25 -28.73
CA MET A 14 15.04 46.98 -29.31
C MET A 14 15.85 45.76 -28.85
N ASP A 15 17.18 45.89 -28.69
CA ASP A 15 18.03 44.80 -28.20
C ASP A 15 17.77 44.48 -26.70
N LEU A 16 17.41 45.49 -25.91
CA LEU A 16 17.04 45.33 -24.50
C LEU A 16 15.69 44.61 -24.33
N LEU A 17 14.69 44.94 -25.17
CA LEU A 17 13.39 44.26 -25.16
C LEU A 17 13.47 42.80 -25.65
N GLY A 18 14.31 42.51 -26.64
CA GLY A 18 14.48 41.15 -27.16
C GLY A 18 15.10 40.17 -26.15
N GLY A 19 16.08 40.65 -25.37
CA GLY A 19 16.73 39.84 -24.33
C GLY A 19 15.79 39.41 -23.21
N GLU A 20 14.89 40.30 -22.78
CA GLU A 20 13.92 40.00 -21.71
C GLU A 20 12.89 38.95 -22.13
N ILE A 21 12.39 39.03 -23.36
CA ILE A 21 11.44 38.07 -23.92
C ILE A 21 12.06 36.67 -24.03
N ILE A 22 13.31 36.58 -24.49
CA ILE A 22 14.04 35.31 -24.59
C ILE A 22 14.29 34.69 -23.21
N LEU A 23 14.69 35.50 -22.23
CA LEU A 23 14.87 35.03 -20.85
C LEU A 23 13.55 34.55 -20.23
N TRP A 24 12.44 35.20 -20.56
CA TRP A 24 11.11 34.79 -20.12
C TRP A 24 10.73 33.41 -20.68
N PHE A 25 10.87 33.19 -21.99
CA PHE A 25 10.60 31.88 -22.60
C PHE A 25 11.45 30.77 -22.00
N PHE A 26 12.74 31.02 -21.77
CA PHE A 26 13.64 30.03 -21.18
C PHE A 26 13.21 29.63 -19.76
N ARG A 27 12.76 30.59 -18.95
CA ARG A 27 12.22 30.32 -17.60
C ARG A 27 10.97 29.44 -17.63
N PHE A 28 10.03 29.74 -18.55
CA PHE A 28 8.83 28.92 -18.72
C PHE A 28 9.14 27.51 -19.20
N PHE A 29 10.04 27.37 -20.16
CA PHE A 29 10.48 26.07 -20.65
C PHE A 29 11.09 25.22 -19.52
N LEU A 30 11.95 25.81 -18.69
CA LEU A 30 12.57 25.11 -17.56
C LEU A 30 11.52 24.64 -16.54
N LEU A 31 10.50 25.46 -16.23
CA LEU A 31 9.39 25.05 -15.37
C LEU A 31 8.59 23.87 -15.95
N ILE A 32 8.31 23.88 -17.25
CA ILE A 32 7.61 22.77 -17.92
C ILE A 32 8.43 21.48 -17.80
N VAL A 33 9.74 21.54 -17.99
CA VAL A 33 10.63 20.37 -17.84
C VAL A 33 10.60 19.83 -16.41
N ILE A 34 10.61 20.70 -15.40
CA ILE A 34 10.51 20.28 -13.99
C ILE A 34 9.17 19.59 -13.72
N ILE A 35 8.06 20.20 -14.14
CA ILE A 35 6.72 19.66 -13.94
C ILE A 35 6.58 18.30 -14.65
N ALA A 36 7.03 18.20 -15.90
CA ALA A 36 7.02 16.97 -16.66
C ALA A 36 7.87 15.88 -15.99
N GLY A 37 9.05 16.24 -15.47
CA GLY A 37 9.91 15.32 -14.72
C GLY A 37 9.24 14.75 -13.47
N ILE A 38 8.62 15.62 -12.65
CA ILE A 38 7.87 15.20 -11.46
C ILE A 38 6.69 14.30 -11.85
N ALA A 39 5.93 14.68 -12.88
CA ALA A 39 4.79 13.90 -13.36
C ALA A 39 5.21 12.51 -13.87
N LEU A 40 6.34 12.41 -14.56
CA LEU A 40 6.87 11.14 -15.08
C LEU A 40 7.33 10.23 -13.94
N ILE A 41 8.01 10.77 -12.93
CA ILE A 41 8.38 10.02 -11.72
C ILE A 41 7.11 9.54 -11.00
N ALA A 42 6.14 10.43 -10.78
CA ALA A 42 4.89 10.06 -10.13
C ALA A 42 4.16 8.96 -10.93
N TYR A 43 4.07 9.10 -12.25
CA TYR A 43 3.49 8.09 -13.11
C TYR A 43 4.24 6.75 -13.00
N ALA A 44 5.57 6.75 -13.07
CA ALA A 44 6.36 5.52 -13.01
C ALA A 44 6.24 4.79 -11.66
N PHE A 45 6.19 5.54 -10.54
CA PHE A 45 6.15 4.94 -9.20
C PHE A 45 4.74 4.66 -8.70
N TYR A 46 3.75 5.49 -9.03
CA TYR A 46 2.37 5.33 -8.55
C TYR A 46 1.46 4.59 -9.54
N SER A 47 1.80 4.50 -10.83
CA SER A 47 0.98 3.73 -11.81
C SER A 47 1.20 2.22 -11.73
N LYS A 48 2.31 1.77 -11.12
CA LYS A 48 2.46 0.35 -10.84
C LYS A 48 1.51 0.06 -9.69
N ASN A 49 0.38 -0.60 -9.98
CA ASN A 49 -0.60 -1.05 -8.99
C ASN A 49 0.16 -1.66 -7.81
N VAL A 50 0.31 -0.87 -6.75
CA VAL A 50 0.90 -1.37 -5.50
C VAL A 50 -0.12 -2.41 -5.04
N ASP A 51 0.31 -3.67 -4.96
CA ASP A 51 -0.53 -4.73 -4.43
C ASP A 51 -0.72 -4.46 -2.94
N THR A 52 -1.72 -3.63 -2.62
CA THR A 52 -2.05 -3.29 -1.25
C THR A 52 -2.61 -4.49 -0.50
N GLY A 53 -2.91 -5.60 -1.20
CA GLY A 53 -3.40 -6.82 -0.59
C GLY A 53 -2.44 -7.38 0.45
N GLU A 54 -1.13 -7.37 0.18
CA GLU A 54 -0.11 -7.83 1.16
C GLU A 54 -0.04 -6.91 2.40
N ILE A 55 -0.13 -5.60 2.20
CA ILE A 55 -0.08 -4.63 3.29
C ILE A 55 -1.37 -4.69 4.14
N GLU A 56 -2.53 -4.75 3.50
CA GLU A 56 -3.82 -4.87 4.18
C GLU A 56 -3.91 -6.17 4.98
N THR A 57 -3.53 -7.31 4.38
CA THR A 57 -3.53 -8.60 5.08
C THR A 57 -2.56 -8.59 6.26
N SER A 58 -1.43 -7.89 6.17
CA SER A 58 -0.49 -7.73 7.29
C SER A 58 -1.00 -6.85 8.42
N ILE A 59 -1.84 -5.85 8.12
CA ILE A 59 -2.47 -5.02 9.15
C ILE A 59 -3.57 -5.84 9.84
N ILE A 60 -4.36 -6.59 9.08
CA ILE A 60 -5.41 -7.46 9.60
C ILE A 60 -4.81 -8.54 10.50
N SER A 61 -3.73 -9.20 10.06
CA SER A 61 -3.06 -10.23 10.86
C SER A 61 -2.52 -9.70 12.18
N GLY A 62 -1.92 -8.51 12.18
CA GLY A 62 -1.43 -7.86 13.39
C GLY A 62 -2.57 -7.54 14.38
N LYS A 63 -3.72 -7.07 13.88
CA LYS A 63 -4.90 -6.85 14.72
C LYS A 63 -5.45 -8.14 15.32
N ILE A 64 -5.51 -9.22 14.54
CA ILE A 64 -5.95 -10.53 15.02
C ILE A 64 -4.97 -11.08 16.07
N ALA A 65 -3.67 -10.99 15.81
CA ALA A 65 -2.64 -11.41 16.76
C ALA A 65 -2.79 -10.65 18.09
N ASN A 66 -2.95 -9.32 18.05
CA ASN A 66 -3.20 -8.52 19.25
C ASN A 66 -4.51 -8.87 19.96
N CYS A 67 -5.53 -9.35 19.23
CA CYS A 67 -6.78 -9.79 19.84
C CYS A 67 -6.65 -11.16 20.53
N ILE A 68 -5.90 -12.09 19.92
CA ILE A 68 -5.62 -13.41 20.50
C ILE A 68 -4.79 -13.28 21.78
N VAL A 69 -3.88 -12.31 21.80
CA VAL A 69 -2.99 -12.03 22.93
C VAL A 69 -3.58 -10.91 23.80
N LYS A 70 -4.50 -11.25 24.70
CA LYS A 70 -4.99 -10.31 25.70
C LYS A 70 -4.06 -10.33 26.92
N ASP A 71 -3.49 -9.19 27.29
CA ASP A 71 -2.62 -9.05 28.46
C ASP A 71 -1.41 -10.00 28.47
N SER A 72 -0.77 -10.22 27.31
CA SER A 72 0.39 -11.13 27.10
C SER A 72 0.12 -12.62 27.24
N ILE A 73 -1.14 -13.01 27.38
CA ILE A 73 -1.56 -14.40 27.61
C ILE A 73 -2.46 -14.87 26.45
N LEU A 74 -2.23 -16.08 25.96
CA LEU A 74 -3.11 -16.74 24.99
C LEU A 74 -4.49 -17.04 25.62
N GLN A 75 -5.55 -16.51 25.00
CA GLN A 75 -6.91 -16.96 25.27
C GLN A 75 -7.23 -18.23 24.48
N ASP A 76 -8.18 -19.02 25.00
CA ASP A 76 -8.64 -20.24 24.33
C ASP A 76 -9.22 -19.90 22.95
N ILE A 77 -8.66 -20.51 21.92
CA ILE A 77 -8.96 -20.23 20.51
C ILE A 77 -10.40 -20.61 20.18
N SER A 78 -10.99 -21.54 20.94
CA SER A 78 -12.36 -22.01 20.77
C SER A 78 -13.43 -20.99 21.16
N SER A 79 -13.10 -19.98 21.98
CA SER A 79 -14.03 -18.92 22.39
C SER A 79 -13.78 -17.58 21.69
N LEU A 80 -12.81 -17.52 20.79
CA LEU A 80 -12.43 -16.30 20.08
C LEU A 80 -13.46 -15.97 18.98
N SER A 81 -14.41 -15.09 19.29
CA SER A 81 -15.26 -14.47 18.26
C SER A 81 -14.52 -13.29 17.62
N LEU A 82 -14.37 -13.29 16.30
CA LEU A 82 -13.74 -12.19 15.56
C LEU A 82 -14.48 -10.85 15.75
N GLU A 83 -15.77 -10.90 16.08
CA GLU A 83 -16.57 -9.71 16.39
C GLU A 83 -16.03 -8.98 17.63
N ASN A 84 -15.53 -9.71 18.62
CA ASN A 84 -14.94 -9.14 19.83
C ASN A 84 -13.61 -8.42 19.55
N CYS A 85 -12.98 -8.70 18.41
CA CYS A 85 -11.75 -8.05 18.00
C CYS A 85 -11.99 -6.69 17.31
N GLY A 86 -13.25 -6.24 17.18
CA GLY A 86 -13.60 -4.96 16.55
C GLY A 86 -13.26 -4.89 15.06
N LEU A 87 -13.10 -6.06 14.42
CA LEU A 87 -12.77 -6.19 13.01
C LEU A 87 -14.08 -6.30 12.22
N ASN A 88 -14.50 -5.20 11.60
CA ASN A 88 -15.60 -5.22 10.62
C ASN A 88 -15.07 -5.75 9.28
N ILE A 89 -14.89 -7.08 9.22
CA ILE A 89 -14.42 -7.77 8.02
C ILE A 89 -15.62 -8.45 7.37
N ASN A 90 -15.76 -8.27 6.05
CA ASN A 90 -16.69 -9.04 5.26
C ASN A 90 -16.21 -10.51 5.15
N LEU A 91 -16.91 -11.42 5.83
CA LEU A 91 -16.58 -12.84 5.88
C LEU A 91 -16.74 -13.55 4.54
N GLU A 92 -17.49 -12.99 3.59
CA GLU A 92 -17.64 -13.55 2.24
C GLU A 92 -16.40 -13.33 1.36
N GLU A 93 -15.70 -12.22 1.59
CA GLU A 93 -14.53 -11.75 0.84
C GLU A 93 -13.19 -12.02 1.56
N SER A 94 -13.24 -12.70 2.70
CA SER A 94 -12.06 -13.00 3.51
C SER A 94 -12.08 -14.40 4.10
N TYR A 95 -10.90 -14.87 4.46
CA TYR A 95 -10.69 -16.13 5.17
C TYR A 95 -9.57 -15.97 6.19
N ILE A 96 -9.82 -16.45 7.40
CA ILE A 96 -8.87 -16.39 8.50
C ILE A 96 -8.81 -17.78 9.11
N ASN A 97 -7.63 -18.37 9.15
CA ASN A 97 -7.37 -19.62 9.86
C ASN A 97 -6.31 -19.36 10.94
N ILE A 98 -6.68 -19.66 12.18
CA ILE A 98 -5.83 -19.56 13.36
C ILE A 98 -5.53 -20.99 13.81
N THR A 99 -4.27 -21.39 13.75
CA THR A 99 -3.81 -22.70 14.23
C THR A 99 -2.84 -22.54 15.38
N SER A 100 -3.09 -23.21 16.51
CA SER A 100 -2.12 -23.29 17.61
C SER A 100 -2.24 -24.61 18.35
N GLN A 101 -1.08 -25.18 18.68
CA GLN A 101 -0.93 -26.47 19.39
C GLN A 101 -1.79 -27.61 18.82
N GLY A 102 -2.00 -27.64 17.49
CA GLY A 102 -2.79 -28.66 16.81
C GLY A 102 -4.31 -28.43 16.78
N LYS A 103 -4.81 -27.36 17.42
CA LYS A 103 -6.19 -26.89 17.24
C LYS A 103 -6.23 -25.79 16.18
N SER A 104 -7.18 -25.89 15.25
CA SER A 104 -7.43 -24.87 14.24
C SER A 104 -8.84 -24.30 14.40
N ASN A 105 -8.97 -23.00 14.29
CA ASN A 105 -10.25 -22.32 14.14
C ASN A 105 -10.22 -21.48 12.86
N SER A 106 -11.17 -21.76 11.97
CA SER A 106 -11.27 -21.14 10.66
C SER A 106 -12.57 -20.35 10.54
N VAL A 107 -12.49 -19.12 10.04
CA VAL A 107 -13.64 -18.24 9.87
C VAL A 107 -13.60 -17.61 8.47
N GLY A 108 -14.77 -17.49 7.84
CA GLY A 108 -14.92 -16.94 6.49
C GLY A 108 -14.98 -18.01 5.39
N ASN A 109 -14.64 -17.62 4.17
CA ASN A 109 -14.81 -18.47 2.98
C ASN A 109 -13.61 -19.43 2.79
N SER A 110 -13.81 -20.71 3.10
CA SER A 110 -12.77 -21.76 3.02
C SER A 110 -12.19 -21.97 1.62
N ASN A 111 -12.87 -21.53 0.55
CA ASN A 111 -12.33 -21.61 -0.80
C ASN A 111 -11.04 -20.80 -0.96
N PHE A 112 -10.87 -19.71 -0.19
CA PHE A 112 -9.64 -18.92 -0.24
C PHE A 112 -8.42 -19.68 0.28
N GLU A 113 -8.59 -20.62 1.21
CA GLU A 113 -7.49 -21.47 1.66
C GLU A 113 -6.91 -22.30 0.51
N VAL A 114 -7.79 -22.90 -0.29
CA VAL A 114 -7.40 -23.69 -1.46
C VAL A 114 -6.70 -22.79 -2.47
N LEU A 115 -7.25 -21.61 -2.75
CA LEU A 115 -6.66 -20.63 -3.67
C LEU A 115 -5.28 -20.14 -3.21
N CYS A 116 -5.05 -20.01 -1.90
CA CYS A 116 -3.74 -19.67 -1.34
C CYS A 116 -2.70 -20.78 -1.48
N ASN A 117 -3.13 -22.05 -1.53
CA ASN A 117 -2.25 -23.20 -1.67
C ASN A 117 -1.87 -23.50 -3.14
N LEU A 118 -2.64 -23.01 -4.10
CA LEU A 118 -2.36 -23.22 -5.52
C LEU A 118 -1.14 -22.42 -5.97
N LYS A 119 -0.09 -23.13 -6.40
CA LYS A 119 1.12 -22.55 -6.99
C LYS A 119 1.05 -22.63 -8.52
N GLY A 120 1.46 -21.55 -9.21
CA GLY A 120 1.65 -21.56 -10.67
C GLY A 120 0.43 -21.26 -11.53
N ILE A 121 -0.75 -21.04 -10.95
CA ILE A 121 -1.95 -20.66 -11.71
C ILE A 121 -2.03 -19.12 -11.78
N ARG A 122 -2.00 -18.58 -13.00
CA ARG A 122 -2.30 -17.16 -13.26
C ARG A 122 -3.82 -16.99 -13.32
N MET A 123 -4.42 -16.62 -12.19
CA MET A 123 -5.83 -16.26 -12.12
C MET A 123 -5.96 -14.74 -12.22
N GLN A 124 -7.04 -14.28 -12.86
CA GLN A 124 -7.37 -12.86 -12.94
C GLN A 124 -7.72 -12.28 -11.56
N TYR A 125 -8.25 -13.12 -10.67
CA TYR A 125 -8.57 -12.78 -9.28
C TYR A 125 -7.92 -13.81 -8.36
N LYS A 126 -6.74 -13.47 -7.84
CA LYS A 126 -6.08 -14.25 -6.79
C LYS A 126 -6.21 -13.50 -5.47
N PRO A 127 -6.69 -14.13 -4.38
CA PRO A 127 -6.68 -13.50 -3.07
C PRO A 127 -5.25 -13.18 -2.64
N ALA A 128 -5.08 -12.06 -1.94
CA ALA A 128 -3.85 -11.78 -1.22
C ALA A 128 -3.79 -12.72 -0.01
N CYS A 129 -2.73 -13.51 0.07
CA CYS A 129 -2.57 -14.55 1.08
C CYS A 129 -1.35 -14.26 1.93
N LEU A 130 -1.55 -14.10 3.24
CA LEU A 130 -0.48 -13.88 4.18
C LEU A 130 -0.46 -14.99 5.23
N ARG A 131 0.71 -15.64 5.37
CA ARG A 131 1.00 -16.59 6.44
C ARG A 131 1.99 -15.98 7.40
N GLN A 132 1.61 -15.84 8.66
CA GLN A 132 2.49 -15.33 9.70
C GLN A 132 2.45 -16.26 10.91
N ARG A 133 3.63 -16.50 11.48
CA ARG A 133 3.80 -17.27 12.70
C ARG A 133 4.17 -16.32 13.82
N TYR A 134 3.37 -16.35 14.88
CA TYR A 134 3.59 -15.58 16.09
C TYR A 134 4.06 -16.50 17.21
N TYR A 135 5.03 -16.05 17.99
CA TYR A 135 5.41 -16.70 19.25
C TYR A 135 4.75 -15.96 20.39
N VAL A 136 3.99 -16.68 21.22
CA VAL A 136 3.20 -16.11 22.31
C VAL A 136 3.37 -16.97 23.55
N LEU A 137 3.33 -16.36 24.73
CA LEU A 137 3.35 -17.04 26.01
C LEU A 137 1.93 -17.48 26.41
N ASN A 138 1.81 -18.70 26.91
CA ASN A 138 0.59 -19.22 27.52
C ASN A 138 0.47 -18.78 28.99
N GLN A 139 -0.69 -19.01 29.63
CA GLN A 139 -0.94 -18.77 31.06
C GLN A 139 0.10 -19.41 31.99
N ALA A 140 0.71 -20.51 31.57
CA ALA A 140 1.77 -21.20 32.30
C ALA A 140 3.19 -20.61 32.06
N ASN A 141 3.31 -19.46 31.39
CA ASN A 141 4.59 -18.91 30.87
C ASN A 141 5.34 -19.84 29.91
N GLU A 142 4.66 -20.83 29.35
CA GLU A 142 5.21 -21.70 28.32
C GLU A 142 5.02 -21.05 26.94
N GLY A 143 6.06 -21.10 26.11
CA GLY A 143 6.01 -20.58 24.76
C GLY A 143 5.19 -21.46 23.82
N ALA A 144 4.30 -20.85 23.05
CA ALA A 144 3.50 -21.50 22.03
C ALA A 144 3.58 -20.73 20.70
N TYR A 145 3.44 -21.46 19.60
CA TYR A 145 3.36 -20.87 18.27
C TYR A 145 1.90 -20.78 17.83
N VAL A 146 1.53 -19.62 17.30
CA VAL A 146 0.26 -19.37 16.64
C VAL A 146 0.54 -19.12 15.16
N ASP A 147 0.06 -20.02 14.32
CA ASP A 147 0.09 -19.88 12.87
C ASP A 147 -1.20 -19.21 12.41
N LEU A 148 -1.06 -18.07 11.75
CA LEU A 148 -2.16 -17.29 11.20
C LEU A 148 -2.08 -17.30 9.67
N LEU A 149 -3.17 -17.71 9.03
CA LEU A 149 -3.39 -17.55 7.60
C LEU A 149 -4.53 -16.56 7.40
N VAL A 150 -4.24 -15.44 6.74
CA VAL A 150 -5.24 -14.45 6.33
C VAL A 150 -5.26 -14.42 4.82
N ALA A 151 -6.44 -14.52 4.24
CA ALA A 151 -6.67 -14.36 2.81
C ALA A 151 -7.79 -13.36 2.57
N THR A 152 -7.59 -12.40 1.66
CA THR A 152 -8.63 -11.43 1.30
C THR A 152 -8.70 -11.26 -0.21
N ILE A 153 -9.92 -11.12 -0.73
CA ILE A 153 -10.16 -10.62 -2.08
C ILE A 153 -10.61 -9.18 -1.92
N LYS A 154 -9.66 -8.25 -2.00
CA LYS A 154 -10.01 -6.84 -2.15
C LYS A 154 -9.50 -6.35 -3.48
N GLY A 155 -10.40 -6.40 -4.46
CA GLY A 155 -10.32 -5.53 -5.63
C GLY A 155 -10.63 -4.10 -5.18
N ILE A 156 -9.82 -3.17 -5.67
CA ILE A 156 -9.95 -1.72 -5.54
C ILE A 156 -11.44 -1.30 -5.51
N ARG A 157 -11.87 -0.64 -4.43
CA ARG A 157 -13.03 0.26 -4.43
C ARG A 157 -12.52 1.69 -4.49
#